data_AF-A0A3N5KAA6-F1
#
_entry.id   AF-A0A3N5KAA6-F1
#
_cell.length_a   1.000
_cell.length_b   1.000
_cell.length_c   1.000
_cell.angle_alpha   90.00
_cell.angle_beta   90.00
_cell.angle_gamma   90.00
#
_symmetry.space_group_name_H-M   'P 1'
#
loop_
_entity.id
_entity.type
_entity.pdbx_description
1 polymer ?
#
loop_
_entity_poly.entity_id
_entity_poly.type
_entity_poly.pdbx_seq_one_letter_code
_entity_poly.pdbx_strand_id
1 'polypeptide(L)'
;MRFARLLALLTILTATASASLITFTVDAFIDGRSLLIFQGDTLQWHNLTYNAPGIPSNPNEDYPTIITSTLNSVVQINAVSWYPDWPGGTSSDVYSSTFTGLNPDMPGAEIVSVGIAPLQARYILGILQSPNAGNGYTLILDFNDDAPGGGAWYGALVSIETADAGVPEPTSIVLAGAGLALLYWWRRREA
;
A
#
# COMPACT_ATOMS: atom_id res chain seq x y z
N MET A 1 53.76 39.65 5.09
CA MET A 1 52.49 39.30 4.41
C MET A 1 52.06 37.92 4.88
N ARG A 2 51.08 37.84 5.80
CA ARG A 2 50.61 36.57 6.36
C ARG A 2 49.38 36.10 5.58
N PHE A 3 49.54 35.03 4.81
CA PHE A 3 48.46 34.32 4.13
C PHE A 3 47.59 33.59 5.17
N ALA A 4 46.43 34.17 5.52
CA ALA A 4 45.41 33.46 6.29
C ALA A 4 44.57 32.61 5.32
N ARG A 5 44.80 31.29 5.31
CA ARG A 5 43.95 30.31 4.62
C ARG A 5 42.71 30.06 5.47
N LEU A 6 41.54 30.48 4.97
CA LEU A 6 40.25 30.11 5.57
C LEU A 6 39.71 28.90 4.82
N LEU A 7 39.70 27.74 5.47
CA LEU A 7 39.05 26.53 4.96
C LEU A 7 37.62 26.53 5.49
N ALA A 8 36.64 26.89 4.65
CA ALA A 8 35.23 26.73 4.99
C ALA A 8 34.84 25.26 4.77
N LEU A 9 34.67 24.51 5.86
CA LEU A 9 34.16 23.14 5.80
C LEU A 9 32.65 23.21 5.60
N LEU A 10 32.18 22.97 4.38
CA LEU A 10 30.75 22.83 4.08
C LEU A 10 30.34 21.39 4.38
N THR A 11 29.75 21.14 5.55
CA THR A 11 29.09 19.88 5.86
C THR A 11 27.77 19.83 5.11
N ILE A 12 27.72 19.02 4.05
CA ILE A 12 26.48 18.68 3.35
C ILE A 12 25.76 17.64 4.23
N LEU A 13 24.71 18.05 4.94
CA LEU A 13 23.78 17.09 5.54
C LEU A 13 22.88 16.55 4.41
N THR A 14 23.17 15.33 3.95
CA THR A 14 22.21 14.56 3.16
C THR A 14 21.11 14.06 4.10
N ALA A 15 19.89 14.56 3.97
CA ALA A 15 18.75 13.86 4.57
C ALA A 15 18.51 12.58 3.77
N THR A 16 18.57 11.44 4.43
CA THR A 16 18.09 10.18 3.84
C THR A 16 16.57 10.27 3.78
N ALA A 17 15.99 10.08 2.59
CA ALA A 17 14.56 9.81 2.49
C ALA A 17 14.25 8.60 3.37
N SER A 18 13.33 8.77 4.33
CA SER A 18 12.79 7.65 5.08
C SER A 18 11.76 6.94 4.20
N ALA A 19 11.59 5.64 4.37
CA ALA A 19 10.52 4.88 3.72
C ALA A 19 9.53 4.44 4.80
N SER A 20 8.23 4.50 4.50
CA SER A 20 7.18 3.96 5.36
C SER A 20 6.68 2.63 4.80
N LEU A 21 6.48 1.65 5.69
CA LEU A 21 5.95 0.33 5.34
C LEU A 21 4.53 0.20 5.87
N ILE A 22 3.59 0.02 4.94
CA ILE A 22 2.20 -0.34 5.23
C ILE A 22 2.08 -1.85 5.02
N THR A 23 1.45 -2.55 5.97
CA THR A 23 1.08 -3.95 5.78
C THR A 23 -0.40 -4.14 5.97
N PHE A 24 -1.00 -4.99 5.14
CA PHE A 24 -2.36 -5.50 5.33
C PHE A 24 -2.32 -7.02 5.40
N THR A 25 -3.03 -7.59 6.36
CA THR A 25 -3.39 -9.01 6.32
C THR A 25 -4.87 -9.12 6.01
N VAL A 26 -5.20 -9.96 5.03
CA VAL A 26 -6.58 -10.28 4.66
C VAL A 26 -6.77 -11.77 4.67
N ASP A 27 -7.69 -12.26 5.51
CA ASP A 27 -8.13 -13.65 5.52
C ASP A 27 -9.60 -13.74 5.07
N ALA A 28 -9.91 -14.66 4.16
CA ALA A 28 -11.27 -14.86 3.67
C ALA A 28 -11.51 -16.32 3.27
N PHE A 29 -12.76 -16.76 3.41
CA PHE A 29 -13.21 -18.03 2.85
C PHE A 29 -13.53 -17.85 1.36
N ILE A 30 -12.83 -18.57 0.50
CA ILE A 30 -12.90 -18.48 -0.96
C ILE A 30 -13.39 -19.81 -1.51
N ASP A 31 -14.37 -19.79 -2.41
CA ASP A 31 -14.89 -20.96 -3.13
C ASP A 31 -15.06 -20.57 -4.59
N GLY A 32 -14.00 -20.80 -5.40
CA GLY A 32 -13.87 -20.29 -6.76
C GLY A 32 -12.85 -19.17 -6.91
N ARG A 33 -13.09 -18.23 -7.82
CA ARG A 33 -12.20 -17.11 -8.13
C ARG A 33 -12.86 -15.78 -7.80
N SER A 34 -12.12 -14.98 -7.04
CA SER A 34 -12.53 -13.66 -6.59
C SER A 34 -11.37 -12.68 -6.61
N LEU A 35 -11.69 -11.43 -6.92
CA LEU A 35 -10.74 -10.33 -6.91
C LEU A 35 -11.01 -9.44 -5.70
N LEU A 36 -9.97 -9.10 -4.94
CA LEU A 36 -10.07 -8.08 -3.90
C LEU A 36 -9.46 -6.77 -4.40
N ILE A 37 -10.28 -5.74 -4.45
CA ILE A 37 -9.95 -4.42 -4.99
C ILE A 37 -9.65 -3.50 -3.81
N PHE A 38 -8.44 -2.95 -3.78
CA PHE A 38 -8.01 -1.92 -2.84
C PHE A 38 -7.97 -0.58 -3.57
N GLN A 39 -8.67 0.42 -3.04
CA GLN A 39 -8.62 1.79 -3.58
C GLN A 39 -8.98 2.82 -2.51
N GLY A 40 -8.14 3.84 -2.33
CA GLY A 40 -8.30 4.82 -1.25
C GLY A 40 -8.44 4.12 0.10
N ASP A 41 -9.45 4.49 0.87
CA ASP A 41 -9.78 3.91 2.17
C ASP A 41 -10.74 2.70 2.08
N THR A 42 -10.82 2.03 0.92
CA THR A 42 -11.85 1.02 0.66
C THR A 42 -11.32 -0.33 0.21
N LEU A 43 -12.11 -1.37 0.49
CA LEU A 43 -11.99 -2.70 -0.09
C LEU A 43 -13.32 -3.12 -0.72
N GLN A 44 -13.27 -3.80 -1.85
CA GLN A 44 -14.45 -4.40 -2.48
C GLN A 44 -14.10 -5.74 -3.13
N TRP A 45 -14.93 -6.74 -2.92
CA TRP A 45 -14.81 -8.00 -3.63
C TRP A 45 -15.53 -7.93 -4.99
N HIS A 46 -14.91 -8.55 -5.99
CA HIS A 46 -15.52 -8.89 -7.27
C HIS A 46 -15.39 -10.39 -7.45
N ASN A 47 -16.49 -11.11 -7.21
CA ASN A 47 -16.53 -12.55 -7.44
C ASN A 47 -16.68 -12.84 -8.94
N LEU A 48 -16.00 -13.87 -9.44
CA LEU A 48 -16.00 -14.23 -10.86
C LEU A 48 -16.63 -15.60 -11.10
N THR A 49 -16.39 -16.56 -10.21
CA THR A 49 -16.85 -17.95 -10.36
C THR A 49 -17.37 -18.49 -9.02
N TYR A 50 -18.21 -19.53 -9.10
CA TYR A 50 -18.75 -20.25 -7.93
C TYR A 50 -19.36 -19.31 -6.87
N ASN A 51 -19.07 -19.53 -5.57
CA ASN A 51 -19.70 -18.79 -4.48
C ASN A 51 -18.86 -17.57 -4.09
N ALA A 52 -19.56 -16.49 -3.76
CA ALA A 52 -18.93 -15.26 -3.35
C ALA A 52 -18.14 -15.43 -2.03
N PRO A 53 -17.06 -14.65 -1.82
CA PRO A 53 -16.26 -14.69 -0.59
C PRO A 53 -17.10 -14.63 0.68
N GLY A 54 -16.81 -15.53 1.60
CA GLY A 54 -17.54 -15.68 2.86
C GLY A 54 -18.81 -16.53 2.77
N ILE A 55 -19.26 -16.92 1.58
CA ILE A 55 -20.49 -17.70 1.38
C ILE A 55 -20.12 -19.16 1.08
N PRO A 56 -20.25 -20.10 2.03
CA PRO A 56 -20.02 -21.51 1.75
C PRO A 56 -21.18 -22.15 1.00
N SER A 57 -20.92 -23.30 0.37
CA SER A 57 -21.95 -24.11 -0.28
C SER A 57 -23.02 -24.66 0.68
N ASN A 58 -22.75 -24.68 1.99
CA ASN A 58 -23.71 -25.08 3.02
C ASN A 58 -24.26 -23.82 3.72
N PRO A 59 -25.54 -23.47 3.56
CA PRO A 59 -26.08 -22.14 3.85
C PRO A 59 -26.25 -21.79 5.34
N ASN A 60 -25.64 -22.54 6.26
CA ASN A 60 -25.88 -22.38 7.69
C ASN A 60 -24.87 -21.47 8.40
N GLU A 61 -23.83 -21.00 7.72
CA GLU A 61 -22.79 -20.16 8.32
C GLU A 61 -22.13 -19.28 7.26
N ASP A 62 -22.18 -17.97 7.40
CA ASP A 62 -21.38 -17.05 6.59
C ASP A 62 -20.07 -16.74 7.33
N TYR A 63 -18.98 -16.58 6.58
CA TYR A 63 -17.65 -16.28 7.11
C TYR A 63 -17.24 -14.84 6.80
N PRO A 64 -16.59 -14.13 7.75
CA PRO A 64 -16.11 -12.78 7.49
C PRO A 64 -14.85 -12.81 6.62
N THR A 65 -14.61 -11.68 5.95
CA THR A 65 -13.25 -11.26 5.62
C THR A 65 -12.63 -10.60 6.85
N ILE A 66 -11.47 -11.08 7.30
CA ILE A 66 -10.75 -10.53 8.45
C ILE A 66 -9.63 -9.64 7.95
N ILE A 67 -9.61 -8.38 8.40
CA ILE A 67 -8.68 -7.35 7.95
C ILE A 67 -7.86 -6.86 9.13
N THR A 68 -6.53 -6.86 8.97
CA THR A 68 -5.58 -6.24 9.90
C THR A 68 -4.64 -5.35 9.12
N SER A 69 -4.16 -4.28 9.73
CA SER A 69 -3.16 -3.42 9.09
C SER A 69 -2.15 -2.85 10.08
N THR A 70 -0.96 -2.56 9.59
CA THR A 70 0.06 -1.83 10.34
C THR A 70 0.70 -0.74 9.49
N LEU A 71 1.15 0.33 10.15
CA LEU A 71 2.03 1.34 9.61
C LEU A 71 3.31 1.32 10.43
N ASN A 72 4.44 1.00 9.80
CA ASN A 72 5.74 0.89 10.46
C ASN A 72 5.68 -0.02 11.72
N SER A 73 5.01 -1.16 11.59
CA SER A 73 4.73 -2.13 12.67
C SER A 73 3.76 -1.67 13.77
N VAL A 74 3.19 -0.46 13.66
CA VAL A 74 2.15 0.01 14.57
C VAL A 74 0.78 -0.37 14.02
N VAL A 75 0.02 -1.16 14.78
CA VAL A 75 -1.33 -1.60 14.40
C VAL A 75 -2.24 -0.40 14.17
N GLN A 76 -2.88 -0.36 13.00
CA GLN A 76 -3.88 0.66 12.63
C GLN A 76 -5.29 0.08 12.64
N ILE A 77 -5.45 -1.13 12.10
CA ILE A 77 -6.67 -1.94 12.20
C ILE A 77 -6.31 -3.24 12.91
N ASN A 78 -7.03 -3.58 13.98
CA ASN A 78 -6.85 -4.81 14.72
C ASN A 78 -7.97 -5.81 14.41
N ALA A 79 -7.75 -6.71 13.45
CA ALA A 79 -8.62 -7.85 13.14
C ALA A 79 -10.13 -7.51 13.01
N VAL A 80 -10.46 -6.56 12.14
CA VAL A 80 -11.86 -6.23 11.85
C VAL A 80 -12.48 -7.35 11.03
N SER A 81 -13.64 -7.84 11.48
CA SER A 81 -14.47 -8.78 10.72
C SER A 81 -15.46 -8.02 9.85
N TRP A 82 -15.35 -8.19 8.55
CA TRP A 82 -16.26 -7.63 7.56
C TRP A 82 -17.06 -8.74 6.89
N TYR A 83 -18.38 -8.65 6.97
CA TYR A 83 -19.32 -9.51 6.24
C TYR A 83 -19.84 -8.71 5.04
N PRO A 84 -19.37 -8.99 3.81
CA PRO A 84 -19.83 -8.25 2.64
C PRO A 84 -21.29 -8.58 2.33
N ASP A 85 -22.08 -7.56 1.99
CA ASP A 85 -23.40 -7.76 1.38
C ASP A 85 -23.23 -8.01 -0.12
N TRP A 86 -24.12 -8.82 -0.70
CA TRP A 86 -24.04 -9.21 -2.10
C TRP A 86 -25.32 -8.84 -2.86
N PRO A 87 -25.52 -7.56 -3.21
CA PRO A 87 -26.79 -7.06 -3.75
C PRO A 87 -27.14 -7.66 -5.12
N GLY A 88 -26.14 -8.11 -5.88
CA GLY A 88 -26.34 -8.80 -7.17
C GLY A 88 -26.50 -10.32 -7.05
N GLY A 89 -26.57 -10.87 -5.83
CA GLY A 89 -26.55 -12.30 -5.55
C GLY A 89 -25.16 -12.79 -5.13
N THR A 90 -25.09 -14.02 -4.63
CA THR A 90 -23.89 -14.59 -3.96
C THR A 90 -23.10 -15.56 -4.84
N SER A 91 -23.21 -15.46 -6.17
CA SER A 91 -22.52 -16.36 -7.07
C SER A 91 -22.16 -15.70 -8.40
N SER A 92 -21.09 -16.19 -9.04
CA SER A 92 -20.60 -15.73 -10.36
C SER A 92 -20.19 -14.23 -10.37
N ASP A 93 -20.19 -13.59 -11.55
CA ASP A 93 -19.76 -12.20 -11.82
C ASP A 93 -20.60 -11.16 -11.03
N VAL A 94 -20.19 -10.88 -9.79
CA VAL A 94 -20.91 -10.00 -8.87
C VAL A 94 -19.96 -9.23 -7.96
N TYR A 95 -20.35 -7.99 -7.63
CA TYR A 95 -19.64 -7.15 -6.68
C TYR A 95 -20.29 -7.20 -5.30
N SER A 96 -19.46 -7.18 -4.27
CA SER A 96 -19.93 -6.99 -2.90
C SER A 96 -20.28 -5.53 -2.62
N SER A 97 -20.85 -5.26 -1.45
CA SER A 97 -20.76 -3.95 -0.81
C SER A 97 -19.30 -3.56 -0.58
N THR A 98 -19.06 -2.30 -0.27
CA THR A 98 -17.71 -1.76 -0.06
C THR A 98 -17.41 -1.68 1.43
N PHE A 99 -16.29 -2.24 1.85
CA PHE A 99 -15.71 -1.93 3.15
C PHE A 99 -15.09 -0.53 3.10
N THR A 100 -15.37 0.30 4.10
CA THR A 100 -14.81 1.66 4.24
C THR A 100 -14.01 1.77 5.53
N GLY A 101 -13.06 2.71 5.58
CA GLY A 101 -12.21 2.91 6.76
C GLY A 101 -10.98 2.01 6.80
N LEU A 102 -10.50 1.58 5.64
CA LEU A 102 -9.15 1.03 5.51
C LEU A 102 -8.15 2.09 5.98
N ASN A 103 -7.29 1.70 6.93
CA ASN A 103 -6.32 2.59 7.55
C ASN A 103 -5.00 1.83 7.73
N PRO A 104 -3.86 2.31 7.22
CA PRO A 104 -3.74 3.45 6.31
C PRO A 104 -4.57 3.25 5.03
N ASP A 105 -4.94 4.35 4.38
CA ASP A 105 -5.51 4.27 3.04
C ASP A 105 -4.46 3.79 2.03
N MET A 106 -4.90 3.40 0.85
CA MET A 106 -4.01 3.09 -0.27
C MET A 106 -3.20 4.33 -0.63
N PRO A 107 -1.86 4.27 -0.53
CA PRO A 107 -1.02 5.42 -0.85
C PRO A 107 -1.10 5.78 -2.34
N GLY A 108 -0.89 7.06 -2.62
CA GLY A 108 -0.87 7.58 -3.99
C GLY A 108 0.49 7.50 -4.66
N ALA A 109 0.99 8.65 -5.13
CA ALA A 109 2.23 8.75 -5.91
C ALA A 109 3.49 8.31 -5.14
N GLU A 110 3.42 8.21 -3.82
CA GLU A 110 4.54 7.87 -2.96
C GLU A 110 4.88 6.36 -2.97
N ILE A 111 4.10 5.51 -3.65
CA ILE A 111 4.38 4.06 -3.72
C ILE A 111 5.73 3.81 -4.39
N VAL A 112 6.62 3.13 -3.65
CA VAL A 112 7.92 2.65 -4.12
C VAL A 112 7.78 1.21 -4.60
N SER A 113 7.15 0.34 -3.80
CA SER A 113 6.98 -1.08 -4.12
C SER A 113 5.73 -1.67 -3.49
N VAL A 114 5.19 -2.71 -4.14
CA VAL A 114 4.08 -3.53 -3.61
C VAL A 114 4.46 -5.00 -3.71
N GLY A 115 4.30 -5.73 -2.62
CA GLY A 115 4.52 -7.17 -2.54
C GLY A 115 3.32 -7.90 -1.94
N ILE A 116 3.18 -9.17 -2.30
CA ILE A 116 2.24 -10.10 -1.67
C ILE A 116 2.99 -11.36 -1.24
N ALA A 117 2.66 -11.86 -0.05
CA ALA A 117 3.06 -13.18 0.42
C ALA A 117 1.80 -13.96 0.83
N PRO A 118 1.54 -15.12 0.21
CA PRO A 118 0.49 -16.02 0.69
C PRO A 118 0.81 -16.51 2.11
N LEU A 119 -0.07 -16.23 3.06
CA LEU A 119 -0.06 -16.85 4.39
C LEU A 119 -0.72 -18.24 4.33
N GLN A 120 -1.80 -18.33 3.55
CA GLN A 120 -2.51 -19.57 3.26
C GLN A 120 -3.17 -19.48 1.88
N ALA A 121 -3.00 -20.50 1.03
CA ALA A 121 -3.69 -20.64 -0.25
C ALA A 121 -3.60 -22.10 -0.70
N ARG A 122 -4.64 -22.61 -1.38
CA ARG A 122 -4.59 -23.94 -2.00
C ARG A 122 -4.13 -23.89 -3.45
N TYR A 123 -4.45 -22.79 -4.15
CA TYR A 123 -4.09 -22.59 -5.54
C TYR A 123 -3.46 -21.21 -5.77
N ILE A 124 -4.09 -20.27 -6.48
CA ILE A 124 -3.45 -18.98 -6.80
C ILE A 124 -3.88 -17.92 -5.79
N LEU A 125 -2.87 -17.23 -5.26
CA LEU A 125 -3.02 -15.99 -4.52
C LEU A 125 -1.91 -15.03 -4.97
N GLY A 126 -2.28 -13.93 -5.64
CA GLY A 126 -1.31 -13.04 -6.25
C GLY A 126 -1.83 -11.65 -6.58
N ILE A 127 -0.96 -10.79 -7.10
CA ILE A 127 -1.33 -9.46 -7.59
C ILE A 127 -1.78 -9.59 -9.05
N LEU A 128 -3.03 -9.25 -9.34
CA LEU A 128 -3.55 -9.13 -10.71
C LEU A 128 -3.22 -7.77 -11.32
N GLN A 129 -3.30 -6.70 -10.51
CA GLN A 129 -3.04 -5.34 -10.93
C GLN A 129 -2.26 -4.59 -9.86
N SER A 130 -1.11 -4.04 -10.22
CA SER A 130 -0.34 -3.14 -9.35
C SER A 130 -0.88 -1.70 -9.42
N PRO A 131 -0.87 -0.96 -8.29
CA PRO A 131 -1.35 0.41 -8.24
C PRO A 131 -0.42 1.36 -9.02
N ASN A 132 -0.99 2.28 -9.79
CA ASN A 132 -0.27 3.35 -10.47
C ASN A 132 -1.21 4.53 -10.81
N ALA A 133 -0.65 5.66 -11.25
CA ALA A 133 -1.45 6.83 -11.58
C ALA A 133 -2.51 6.57 -12.67
N GLY A 134 -2.24 5.68 -13.63
CA GLY A 134 -3.15 5.35 -14.73
C GLY A 134 -4.39 4.55 -14.31
N ASN A 135 -4.34 3.85 -13.16
CA ASN A 135 -5.48 3.13 -12.60
C ASN A 135 -5.99 3.75 -11.29
N GLY A 136 -5.65 5.01 -11.00
CA GLY A 136 -6.07 5.69 -9.77
C GLY A 136 -5.53 5.03 -8.50
N TYR A 137 -4.33 4.43 -8.58
CA TYR A 137 -3.66 3.70 -7.51
C TYR A 137 -4.44 2.49 -6.99
N THR A 138 -5.23 1.85 -7.86
CA THR A 138 -5.96 0.62 -7.52
C THR A 138 -5.05 -0.61 -7.55
N LEU A 139 -4.98 -1.31 -6.42
CA LEU A 139 -4.38 -2.65 -6.31
C LEU A 139 -5.48 -3.71 -6.40
N ILE A 140 -5.27 -4.76 -7.19
CA ILE A 140 -6.19 -5.89 -7.28
C ILE A 140 -5.44 -7.18 -6.97
N LEU A 141 -5.94 -7.93 -5.99
CA LEU A 141 -5.46 -9.27 -5.65
C LEU A 141 -6.37 -10.32 -6.29
N ASP A 142 -5.78 -11.41 -6.79
CA ASP A 142 -6.48 -12.58 -7.34
C ASP A 142 -6.45 -13.72 -6.33
N PHE A 143 -7.62 -14.06 -5.77
CA PHE A 143 -7.84 -15.22 -4.93
C PHE A 143 -8.54 -16.28 -5.78
N ASN A 144 -7.84 -17.33 -6.17
CA ASN A 144 -8.38 -18.35 -7.07
C ASN A 144 -8.24 -19.75 -6.48
N ASP A 145 -9.38 -20.35 -6.21
CA ASP A 145 -9.61 -21.68 -5.65
C ASP A 145 -10.44 -22.56 -6.61
N ASP A 146 -10.50 -22.23 -7.90
CA ASP A 146 -11.29 -22.96 -8.90
C ASP A 146 -10.84 -24.42 -9.07
N ALA A 147 -9.52 -24.66 -9.12
CA ALA A 147 -8.98 -25.98 -9.46
C ALA A 147 -9.13 -27.03 -8.35
N PRO A 148 -8.91 -26.73 -7.05
CA PRO A 148 -9.04 -27.70 -5.97
C PRO A 148 -10.48 -28.16 -5.69
N GLY A 149 -11.47 -27.33 -6.00
CA GLY A 149 -12.88 -27.57 -5.73
C GLY A 149 -13.29 -27.37 -4.26
N GLY A 150 -14.54 -26.94 -4.08
CA GLY A 150 -15.09 -26.49 -2.79
C GLY A 150 -14.38 -25.24 -2.27
N GLY A 151 -14.81 -24.75 -1.11
CA GLY A 151 -14.20 -23.56 -0.51
C GLY A 151 -13.12 -23.85 0.55
N ALA A 152 -12.19 -22.93 0.70
CA ALA A 152 -11.19 -22.92 1.76
C ALA A 152 -10.79 -21.50 2.19
N TRP A 153 -10.17 -21.41 3.37
CA TRP A 153 -9.56 -20.18 3.85
C TRP A 153 -8.30 -19.84 3.06
N TYR A 154 -8.23 -18.59 2.61
CA TYR A 154 -7.06 -17.95 2.03
C TYR A 154 -6.64 -16.79 2.93
N GLY A 155 -5.34 -16.58 3.03
CA GLY A 155 -4.72 -15.51 3.81
C GLY A 155 -3.62 -14.83 3.00
N ALA A 156 -3.71 -13.52 2.84
CA ALA A 156 -2.75 -12.69 2.12
C ALA A 156 -2.05 -11.72 3.08
N LEU A 157 -0.73 -11.64 3.01
CA LEU A 157 0.04 -10.53 3.54
C LEU A 157 0.44 -9.61 2.38
N VAL A 158 -0.06 -8.38 2.39
CA VAL A 158 0.29 -7.33 1.43
C VAL A 158 1.26 -6.38 2.12
N SER A 159 2.35 -6.04 1.45
CA SER A 159 3.33 -5.06 1.89
C SER A 159 3.43 -3.94 0.87
N ILE A 160 3.30 -2.69 1.31
CA ILE A 160 3.42 -1.50 0.47
C ILE A 160 4.48 -0.60 1.08
N GLU A 161 5.54 -0.36 0.31
CA GLU A 161 6.59 0.58 0.67
C GLU A 161 6.28 1.94 0.02
N THR A 162 6.39 2.99 0.81
CA THR A 162 6.16 4.37 0.37
C THR A 162 7.37 5.24 0.67
N ALA A 163 7.65 6.20 -0.19
CA ALA A 163 8.55 7.30 0.13
C ALA A 163 7.87 8.17 1.21
N ASP A 164 8.60 8.52 2.26
CA ASP A 164 8.06 9.39 3.31
C ASP A 164 7.90 10.82 2.77
N ALA A 165 6.67 11.34 2.77
CA ALA A 165 6.35 12.70 2.31
C ALA A 165 6.94 13.81 3.19
N GLY A 166 7.60 13.46 4.30
CA GLY A 166 8.04 14.37 5.36
C GLY A 166 9.46 14.96 5.27
N VAL A 167 10.27 14.62 4.26
CA VAL A 167 11.64 15.18 4.17
C VAL A 167 11.68 16.32 3.13
N PRO A 168 11.69 17.60 3.53
CA PRO A 168 11.97 18.68 2.59
C PRO A 168 13.38 18.48 2.03
N GLU A 169 13.49 18.37 0.70
CA GLU A 169 14.73 18.39 -0.07
C GLU A 169 15.71 19.44 0.50
N PRO A 170 16.74 19.06 1.29
CA PRO A 170 17.59 20.05 1.92
C PRO A 170 18.79 20.29 1.02
N THR A 171 18.62 20.76 -0.22
CA THR A 171 19.82 21.06 -1.04
C THR A 171 19.73 22.26 -1.99
N SER A 172 18.60 22.61 -2.59
CA SER A 172 18.61 23.68 -3.60
C SER A 172 18.69 25.10 -3.03
N ILE A 173 17.96 25.40 -1.93
CA ILE A 173 17.93 26.76 -1.35
C ILE A 173 19.22 27.08 -0.58
N VAL A 174 19.78 26.12 0.16
CA VAL A 174 20.99 26.33 0.96
C VAL A 174 22.23 26.48 0.07
N LEU A 175 22.37 25.67 -1.01
CA LEU A 175 23.46 25.85 -1.98
C LEU A 175 23.33 27.15 -2.77
N ALA A 176 22.12 27.49 -3.24
CA ALA A 176 21.92 28.75 -3.97
C ALA A 176 22.18 29.97 -3.08
N GLY A 177 21.70 29.94 -1.83
CA GLY A 177 21.91 31.02 -0.86
C GLY A 177 23.38 31.17 -0.45
N ALA A 178 24.08 30.06 -0.16
CA ALA A 178 25.50 30.09 0.16
C ALA A 178 26.36 30.53 -1.04
N GLY A 179 26.03 30.08 -2.25
CA GLY A 179 26.68 30.51 -3.49
C GLY A 179 26.54 32.02 -3.73
N LEU A 180 25.32 32.56 -3.58
CA LEU A 180 25.06 33.99 -3.73
C LEU A 180 25.74 34.84 -2.64
N ALA A 181 25.77 34.35 -1.39
CA ALA A 181 26.44 35.03 -0.29
C ALA A 181 27.96 35.08 -0.48
N LEU A 182 28.58 33.98 -0.95
CA LEU A 182 30.00 33.93 -1.27
C LEU A 182 30.35 34.86 -2.43
N LEU A 183 29.54 34.88 -3.49
CA LEU A 183 29.71 35.79 -4.63
C LEU A 183 29.58 37.27 -4.22
N TYR A 184 28.61 37.59 -3.37
CA TYR A 184 28.43 38.94 -2.84
C TYR A 184 29.62 39.39 -1.99
N TRP A 185 30.11 38.50 -1.13
CA TRP A 185 31.22 38.82 -0.23
C TRP A 185 32.56 38.94 -0.97
N TRP A 186 32.78 38.13 -2.01
CA TRP A 186 33.92 38.25 -2.91
C TRP A 186 33.91 39.59 -3.64
N ARG A 187 32.76 39.99 -4.22
CA ARG A 187 32.62 41.28 -4.92
C ARG A 187 32.90 42.50 -4.03
N ARG A 188 32.55 42.45 -2.74
CA ARG A 188 32.81 43.55 -1.78
C ARG A 188 34.28 43.70 -1.37
N ARG A 189 35.14 42.71 -1.63
CA ARG A 189 36.57 42.79 -1.30
C ARG A 189 37.43 43.36 -2.42
N GLU A 190 36.89 43.44 -3.64
CA GLU A 190 37.60 43.97 -4.82
C GLU A 190 37.28 45.44 -5.13
N ALA A 191 36.35 46.05 -4.39
CA ALA A 191 36.00 47.48 -4.45
C ALA A 191 36.60 48.23 -3.25
#